data_AF-A0A1D7TUC6-F1
#
_entry.id   AF-A0A1D7TUC6-F1
#
_cell.length_a   1.000
_cell.length_b   1.000
_cell.length_c   1.000
_cell.angle_alpha   90.00
_cell.angle_beta   90.00
_cell.angle_gamma   90.00
#
_symmetry.space_group_name_H-M   'P 1'
#
loop_
_entity.id
_entity.type
_entity.pdbx_description
1 polymer ?
#
loop_
_entity_poly.entity_id
_entity_poly.type
_entity_poly.pdbx_seq_one_letter_code
_entity_poly.pdbx_strand_id
1 'polypeptide(L)' 'MLVNLINEKKNKKITSKQIANLLNTREATISDKLNGKSRFSFDEAITIQKVFFPEYKLEYLFKHDE' A
#
# COMPACT_ATOMS: atom_id res chain seq x y z
N MET A 1 -7.32 0.24 9.58
CA MET A 1 -5.96 0.65 9.10
C MET A 1 -5.35 -0.49 8.28
N LEU A 2 -4.40 -0.24 7.36
CA LEU A 2 -3.77 -1.30 6.55
C LEU A 2 -2.52 -1.88 7.22
N VAL A 3 -2.71 -2.62 8.32
CA VAL A 3 -1.62 -3.14 9.15
C VAL A 3 -0.67 -4.04 8.37
N ASN A 4 -1.20 -4.96 7.56
CA ASN A 4 -0.40 -5.90 6.78
C ASN A 4 0.49 -5.19 5.78
N LEU A 5 -0.07 -4.29 4.96
CA LEU A 5 0.72 -3.51 4.00
C LEU A 5 1.81 -2.67 4.67
N ILE A 6 1.53 -2.10 5.86
CA ILE A 6 2.51 -1.31 6.62
C ILE A 6 3.66 -2.19 7.13
N ASN A 7 3.36 -3.37 7.67
CA ASN A 7 4.37 -4.32 8.11
C ASN A 7 5.23 -4.82 6.94
N GLU A 8 4.61 -5.23 5.84
CA GLU A 8 5.34 -5.73 4.67
C GLU A 8 6.20 -4.65 4.02
N LYS A 9 5.68 -3.43 3.93
CA LYS A 9 6.45 -2.26 3.51
C LYS A 9 7.68 -2.05 4.40
N LYS A 10 7.53 -2.15 5.72
CA LYS A 10 8.64 -2.00 6.69
C LYS A 10 9.66 -3.13 6.54
N ASN A 11 9.20 -4.38 6.41
CA ASN A 11 10.04 -5.56 6.22
C ASN A 11 10.89 -5.45 4.94
N LYS A 12 10.28 -5.01 3.83
CA LYS A 12 10.97 -4.81 2.54
C LYS A 12 11.68 -3.48 2.39
N LYS A 13 11.69 -2.62 3.43
CA LYS A 13 12.24 -1.25 3.41
C LYS A 13 11.68 -0.39 2.26
N ILE A 14 10.43 -0.62 1.89
CA ILE A 14 9.74 0.19 0.88
C ILE A 14 9.30 1.49 1.55
N THR A 15 9.48 2.62 0.86
CA THR A 15 9.10 3.93 1.38
C THR A 15 7.74 4.38 0.84
N SER A 16 7.01 5.22 1.58
CA SER A 16 5.77 5.81 1.06
C SER A 16 6.04 6.59 -0.23
N LYS A 17 7.21 7.25 -0.31
CA LYS A 17 7.69 7.94 -1.51
C LYS A 17 7.79 7.02 -2.74
N GLN A 18 8.27 5.79 -2.61
CA GLN A 18 8.34 4.84 -3.74
C GLN A 18 6.94 4.46 -4.24
N ILE A 19 6.01 4.19 -3.32
CA ILE A 19 4.62 3.89 -3.66
C ILE A 19 3.96 5.12 -4.31
N ALA A 20 4.23 6.32 -3.78
CA ALA A 20 3.71 7.57 -4.31
C ALA A 20 4.21 7.84 -5.73
N ASN A 21 5.50 7.59 -6.00
CA ASN A 21 6.07 7.69 -7.34
C ASN A 21 5.43 6.69 -8.31
N LEU A 22 5.19 5.44 -7.87
CA LEU A 22 4.54 4.41 -8.69
C LEU A 22 3.11 4.81 -9.08
N LEU A 23 2.36 5.39 -8.15
CA LEU A 23 0.97 5.80 -8.36
C LEU A 23 0.82 7.24 -8.85
N ASN A 24 1.94 7.91 -9.16
CA ASN A 24 1.98 9.32 -9.59
C ASN A 24 1.19 10.25 -8.65
N THR A 25 1.34 10.05 -7.34
CA THR A 25 0.63 10.80 -6.30
C THR A 25 1.58 11.37 -5.26
N ARG A 26 1.04 12.10 -4.29
CA ARG A 26 1.82 12.70 -3.20
C ARG A 26 2.06 11.66 -2.11
N GLU A 27 3.24 11.73 -1.48
CA GLU A 27 3.57 10.86 -0.33
C GLU A 27 2.56 10.99 0.81
N ALA A 28 2.06 12.20 1.06
CA ALA A 28 1.02 12.45 2.04
C ALA A 28 -0.26 11.64 1.76
N THR A 29 -0.67 11.55 0.48
CA THR A 29 -1.85 10.78 0.07
C THR A 29 -1.67 9.28 0.36
N ILE A 30 -0.48 8.72 0.11
CA ILE A 30 -0.19 7.33 0.47
C ILE A 30 -0.27 7.13 1.99
N SER A 31 0.31 8.03 2.77
CA SER A 31 0.26 7.97 4.23
C SER A 31 -1.17 8.05 4.75
N ASP A 32 -2.01 8.92 4.19
CA ASP A 32 -3.44 8.99 4.54
C ASP A 32 -4.18 7.71 4.16
N LYS A 33 -3.89 7.11 2.99
CA LYS A 33 -4.49 5.82 2.58
C LYS A 33 -4.07 4.67 3.50
N LEU A 34 -2.79 4.57 3.84
CA LEU A 34 -2.27 3.53 4.75
C LEU A 34 -2.90 3.62 6.15
N ASN A 35 -3.08 4.84 6.65
CA ASN A 35 -3.73 5.09 7.93
C ASN A 35 -5.26 4.94 7.89
N GLY A 36 -5.86 4.65 6.74
CA GLY A 36 -7.30 4.42 6.59
C GLY A 36 -8.15 5.68 6.46
N LYS A 37 -7.55 6.87 6.29
CA LYS A 37 -8.30 8.11 6.00
C LYS A 37 -8.89 8.13 4.60
N SER A 38 -8.30 7.36 3.68
CA SER A 38 -8.78 7.18 2.31
C SER A 38 -8.50 5.76 1.83
N ARG A 39 -9.20 5.28 0.79
CA ARG A 39 -9.03 3.92 0.28
C ARG A 39 -8.11 3.89 -0.93
N PHE A 40 -7.47 2.74 -1.16
CA PHE A 40 -6.86 2.42 -2.44
C PHE A 40 -7.93 1.97 -3.42
N SER A 41 -7.86 2.46 -4.65
CA SER A 41 -8.61 1.91 -5.78
C SER A 41 -8.08 0.54 -6.14
N PHE A 42 -8.91 -0.29 -6.79
CA PHE A 42 -8.53 -1.65 -7.18
C PHE A 42 -7.28 -1.68 -8.08
N ASP A 43 -7.20 -0.78 -9.07
CA ASP A 43 -6.02 -0.64 -9.94
C ASP A 43 -4.75 -0.26 -9.17
N GLU A 44 -4.84 0.68 -8.22
CA GLU A 44 -3.71 1.08 -7.37
C GLU A 44 -3.22 -0.12 -6.55
N ALA A 45 -4.15 -0.88 -5.98
CA ALA A 45 -3.86 -2.02 -5.15
C ALA A 45 -3.19 -3.16 -5.94
N ILE A 46 -3.69 -3.46 -7.15
CA ILE A 46 -3.06 -4.41 -8.08
C ILE A 46 -1.66 -3.94 -8.45
N THR A 47 -1.49 -2.66 -8.75
CA THR A 47 -0.21 -2.11 -9.20
C THR A 47 0.84 -2.20 -8.09
N ILE A 48 0.48 -1.83 -6.86
CA ILE A 48 1.33 -2.00 -5.68
C ILE A 48 1.70 -3.46 -5.47
N GLN A 49 0.70 -4.36 -5.51
CA GLN A 49 0.94 -5.80 -5.32
C GLN A 49 1.94 -6.32 -6.36
N LYS A 50 1.68 -6.10 -7.66
CA LYS A 50 2.53 -6.62 -8.74
C LYS A 50 3.97 -6.10 -8.69
N VAL A 51 4.17 -4.83 -8.30
CA VAL A 51 5.49 -4.20 -8.31
C VAL A 51 6.28 -4.48 -7.04
N PHE A 52 5.63 -4.43 -5.88
CA PHE A 52 6.32 -4.46 -4.58
C PHE A 52 6.13 -5.77 -3.81
N PHE A 53 4.98 -6.42 -3.98
CA PHE A 53 4.54 -7.55 -3.16
C PHE A 53 3.95 -8.69 -4.01
N PRO A 54 4.64 -9.16 -5.08
CA PRO A 54 4.07 -10.17 -5.97
C PRO A 54 3.88 -11.52 -5.28
N GLU A 55 4.56 -11.78 -4.15
CA GLU A 55 4.37 -13.01 -3.38
C GLU A 55 3.13 -13.01 -2.48
N TYR A 56 2.52 -11.85 -2.23
CA TYR A 56 1.37 -11.71 -1.33
C TYR A 56 0.07 -11.55 -2.12
N LYS A 57 -1.03 -12.06 -1.55
CA LYS A 57 -2.37 -11.84 -2.10
C LYS A 57 -2.87 -10.44 -1.78
N LEU A 58 -3.63 -9.85 -2.71
CA LEU A 58 -4.34 -8.58 -2.52
C LEU A 58 -5.19 -8.58 -1.24
N GLU A 59 -5.95 -9.64 -1.01
CA GLU A 59 -6.81 -9.82 0.17
C GLU A 59 -6.02 -9.77 1.48
N TYR A 60 -4.77 -10.24 1.49
CA TYR A 60 -3.90 -10.18 2.65
C TYR A 60 -3.34 -8.78 2.84
N LEU A 61 -2.73 -8.19 1.80
CA LEU A 61 -2.10 -6.87 1.87
C LEU A 61 -3.10 -5.78 2.24
N PHE A 62 -4.27 -5.81 1.62
CA PHE A 62 -5.30 -4.78 1.75
C PHE A 62 -6.40 -5.16 2.75
N LYS A 63 -6.15 -6.15 3.61
CA LYS A 63 -7.06 -6.46 4.72
C LYS A 63 -7.15 -5.25 5.65
N HIS A 64 -8.36 -4.74 5.86
CA HIS A 64 -8.59 -3.77 6.93
C HIS A 64 -8.65 -4.52 8.26
N ASP A 65 -7.83 -4.07 9.20
CA ASP A 65 -8.09 -4.32 10.61
C ASP A 65 -9.25 -3.40 11.01
N GLU A 66 -10.34 -4.01 11.49
CA GLU A 66 -11.52 -3.36 12.06
C GLU A 66 -11.15 -2.56 13.32
#